data_AF-A0A923MB39-F1
#
_entry.id   AF-A0A923MB39-F1
#
_cell.length_a   1.000
_cell.length_b   1.000
_cell.length_c   1.000
_cell.angle_alpha   90.00
_cell.angle_beta   90.00
_cell.angle_gamma   90.00
#
_symmetry.space_group_name_H-M   'P 1'
#
loop_
_entity.id
_entity.type
_entity.pdbx_description
1 polymer ?
#
loop_
_entity_poly.entity_id
_entity_poly.type
_entity_poly.pdbx_seq_one_letter_code
_entity_poly.pdbx_strand_id
1 'polypeptide(L)'
;MTEWWTYRLHSFLMFSPRTYWRTVENYNAETWPAHAIAVLGAVSVMLLTHRRQAPRVLALLLAVAWLWVAWAFLWQRYSPIFLGGPWLAAAFAMQGIALLYVAIFGPRPAEEGMVMRSSLATVLVYFGLMVVPVATALVTPARVHLFGTMPDPTALTTLGVIVAGALPASRRARRWLAVVPVLALLAGGLTWWALLE
;
A
#
# COMPACT_ATOMS: atom_id res chain seq x y z
N MET A 1 -32.32 -15.68 -19.65
CA MET A 1 -31.21 -14.75 -19.34
C MET A 1 -31.02 -14.76 -17.83
N THR A 2 -30.25 -15.72 -17.32
CA THR A 2 -30.14 -16.00 -15.88
C THR A 2 -28.91 -16.90 -15.63
N GLU A 3 -27.72 -16.43 -16.01
CA GLU A 3 -26.46 -17.15 -15.73
C GLU A 3 -25.42 -16.27 -15.02
N TRP A 4 -25.77 -15.06 -14.60
CA TRP A 4 -24.83 -14.15 -13.96
C TRP A 4 -24.38 -14.62 -12.56
N TRP A 5 -25.12 -15.55 -11.95
CA TRP A 5 -24.75 -16.19 -10.69
C TRP A 5 -23.76 -17.36 -10.85
N THR A 6 -23.44 -17.81 -12.07
CA THR A 6 -22.39 -18.83 -12.28
C THR A 6 -21.00 -18.22 -12.35
N TYR A 7 -20.89 -16.91 -12.57
CA TYR A 7 -19.61 -16.20 -12.53
C TYR A 7 -19.02 -16.23 -11.12
N ARG A 8 -17.79 -16.74 -11.04
CA ARG A 8 -16.97 -16.66 -9.83
C ARG A 8 -16.09 -15.42 -9.89
N LEU A 9 -15.50 -15.05 -8.75
CA LEU A 9 -14.60 -13.91 -8.69
C LEU A 9 -13.43 -14.04 -9.68
N HIS A 10 -12.91 -15.26 -9.84
CA HIS A 10 -11.89 -15.61 -10.83
C HIS A 10 -12.30 -15.26 -12.27
N SER A 11 -13.59 -15.36 -12.63
CA SER A 11 -14.07 -15.05 -13.99
C SER A 11 -13.93 -13.57 -14.37
N PHE A 12 -13.76 -12.69 -13.39
CA PHE A 12 -13.52 -11.27 -13.61
C PHE A 12 -12.03 -10.92 -13.70
N LEU A 13 -11.14 -11.84 -13.32
CA LEU A 13 -9.70 -11.67 -13.55
C LEU A 13 -9.39 -12.09 -14.98
N MET A 14 -8.79 -11.17 -15.74
CA MET A 14 -8.36 -11.42 -17.12
C MET A 14 -7.02 -12.17 -17.20
N PHE A 15 -6.52 -12.67 -16.08
CA PHE A 15 -5.22 -13.30 -15.96
C PHE A 15 -5.28 -14.53 -15.05
N SER A 16 -4.40 -15.49 -15.32
CA SER A 16 -4.22 -16.67 -14.47
C SER A 16 -3.31 -16.36 -13.26
N PRO A 17 -3.39 -17.13 -12.16
CA PRO A 17 -2.49 -16.98 -11.02
C PRO A 17 -1.02 -17.06 -11.42
N ARG A 18 -0.68 -17.92 -12.38
CA ARG A 18 0.68 -18.06 -12.91
C ARG A 18 1.16 -16.78 -13.60
N THR A 19 0.29 -16.13 -14.37
CA THR A 19 0.60 -14.85 -15.03
C THR A 19 0.87 -13.78 -13.98
N TYR A 20 0.03 -13.66 -12.95
CA TYR A 20 0.22 -12.70 -11.86
C TYR A 20 1.56 -12.88 -11.15
N TRP A 21 1.86 -14.11 -10.71
CA TRP A 21 3.09 -14.37 -9.97
C TRP A 21 4.34 -14.11 -10.80
N ARG A 22 4.30 -14.42 -12.10
CA ARG A 22 5.41 -14.12 -13.01
C ARG A 22 5.62 -12.63 -13.20
N THR A 23 4.54 -11.85 -13.24
CA THR A 23 4.62 -10.38 -13.26
C THR A 23 5.28 -9.83 -11.99
N VAL A 24 4.91 -10.38 -10.82
CA VAL A 24 5.52 -10.01 -9.52
C VAL A 24 7.01 -10.36 -9.50
N GLU A 25 7.38 -11.57 -9.90
CA GLU A 25 8.77 -12.04 -9.95
C GLU A 25 9.63 -11.16 -10.87
N ASN A 26 9.16 -10.90 -12.09
CA ASN A 26 9.88 -10.05 -13.04
C ASN A 26 10.01 -8.61 -12.52
N TYR A 27 8.93 -8.05 -11.95
CA TYR A 27 8.96 -6.72 -11.37
C TYR A 27 9.98 -6.62 -10.23
N ASN A 28 10.02 -7.61 -9.34
CA ASN A 28 10.99 -7.63 -8.25
C ASN A 28 12.42 -7.80 -8.75
N ALA A 29 12.65 -8.63 -9.77
CA ALA A 29 13.98 -8.77 -10.37
C ALA A 29 14.47 -7.47 -11.03
N GLU A 30 13.59 -6.78 -11.77
CA GLU A 30 13.92 -5.54 -12.49
C GLU A 30 14.02 -4.31 -11.58
N THR A 31 13.32 -4.32 -10.44
CA THR A 31 13.32 -3.19 -9.49
C THR A 31 14.53 -3.22 -8.56
N TRP A 32 15.31 -4.30 -8.53
CA TRP A 32 16.60 -4.32 -7.84
C TRP A 32 17.53 -3.25 -8.45
N PRO A 33 18.21 -2.39 -7.66
CA PRO A 33 18.41 -2.43 -6.20
C PRO A 33 17.47 -1.53 -5.37
N ALA A 34 16.38 -0.99 -5.95
CA ALA A 34 15.48 -0.07 -5.25
C ALA A 34 14.78 -0.70 -4.02
N HIS A 35 14.75 -2.04 -3.89
CA HIS A 35 14.31 -2.74 -2.67
C HIS A 35 15.09 -2.30 -1.42
N ALA A 36 16.38 -1.97 -1.55
CA ALA A 36 17.15 -1.44 -0.41
C ALA A 36 16.59 -0.10 0.07
N ILE A 37 16.22 0.79 -0.87
CA ILE A 37 15.57 2.07 -0.57
C ILE A 37 14.19 1.83 0.05
N ALA A 38 13.43 0.86 -0.46
CA ALA A 38 12.13 0.50 0.08
C ALA A 38 12.23 0.01 1.54
N VAL A 39 13.24 -0.80 1.86
CA VAL A 39 13.50 -1.27 3.25
C VAL A 39 13.89 -0.10 4.16
N LEU A 40 14.77 0.80 3.71
CA LEU A 40 15.12 2.01 4.47
C LEU A 40 13.89 2.91 4.70
N GLY A 41 13.03 3.04 3.69
CA GLY A 41 11.75 3.73 3.78
C GLY A 41 10.81 3.07 4.81
N ALA A 42 10.70 1.74 4.78
CA ALA A 42 9.90 0.97 5.73
C ALA A 42 10.37 1.18 7.18
N VAL A 43 11.67 1.08 7.45
CA VAL A 43 12.25 1.33 8.78
C VAL A 43 11.99 2.77 9.22
N SER A 44 12.16 3.73 8.31
CA SER A 44 11.89 5.15 8.58
C SER A 44 10.43 5.37 8.96
N VAL A 45 9.48 4.80 8.21
CA VAL A 45 8.04 4.87 8.49
C VAL A 45 7.72 4.26 9.86
N MET A 46 8.29 3.09 10.18
CA MET A 46 8.11 2.44 11.48
C MET A 46 8.54 3.37 12.61
N LEU A 47 9.77 3.90 12.57
CA LEU A 47 10.33 4.75 13.61
C LEU A 47 9.55 6.07 13.77
N LEU A 48 9.21 6.74 12.66
CA LEU A 48 8.52 8.03 12.70
C LEU A 48 7.08 7.91 13.19
N THR A 49 6.40 6.81 12.88
CA THR A 49 5.04 6.54 13.38
C THR A 49 5.02 6.41 14.90
N HIS A 50 6.04 5.76 15.47
CA HIS A 50 6.21 5.58 16.92
C HIS A 50 6.76 6.79 17.65
N ARG A 51 7.26 7.82 16.97
CA ARG A 51 7.82 9.00 17.65
C ARG A 51 7.02 10.28 17.44
N ARG A 52 6.06 10.28 16.50
CA ARG A 52 5.36 11.48 15.99
C ARG A 52 6.32 12.63 15.60
N GLN A 53 7.60 12.31 15.44
CA GLN A 53 8.62 13.22 14.96
C GLN A 53 8.45 13.36 13.46
N ALA A 54 8.58 14.58 12.95
CA ALA A 54 8.52 14.88 11.53
C ALA A 54 7.31 14.26 10.78
N PRO A 55 6.06 14.54 11.19
CA PRO A 55 4.87 13.96 10.54
C PRO A 55 4.75 14.35 9.05
N ARG A 56 5.39 15.46 8.64
CA ARG A 56 5.54 15.84 7.23
C ARG A 56 6.46 14.90 6.45
N VAL A 57 7.56 14.47 7.05
CA VAL A 57 8.47 13.49 6.44
C VAL A 57 7.76 12.15 6.31
N LEU A 58 7.00 11.73 7.33
CA LEU A 58 6.16 10.52 7.26
C LEU A 58 5.15 10.61 6.12
N ALA A 59 4.42 11.73 6.00
CA ALA A 59 3.48 11.97 4.90
C ALA A 59 4.18 11.94 3.53
N LEU A 60 5.39 12.52 3.42
CA LEU A 60 6.19 12.52 2.20
C LEU A 60 6.66 11.11 1.81
N LEU A 61 7.15 10.32 2.77
CA LEU A 61 7.56 8.93 2.53
C LEU A 61 6.40 8.09 2.02
N LEU A 62 5.22 8.22 2.64
CA LEU A 62 4.02 7.54 2.15
C LEU A 62 3.63 8.05 0.75
N ALA A 63 3.67 9.37 0.50
CA ALA A 63 3.35 9.92 -0.81
C ALA A 63 4.25 9.34 -1.92
N VAL A 64 5.56 9.30 -1.70
CA VAL A 64 6.53 8.71 -2.63
C VAL A 64 6.24 7.22 -2.84
N ALA A 65 5.98 6.46 -1.77
CA ALA A 65 5.62 5.05 -1.86
C ALA A 65 4.35 4.81 -2.70
N TRP A 66 3.28 5.59 -2.45
CA TRP A 66 2.04 5.48 -3.21
C TRP A 66 2.20 5.83 -4.68
N LEU A 67 2.95 6.90 -4.99
CA LEU A 67 3.23 7.32 -6.36
C LEU A 67 4.10 6.31 -7.10
N TRP A 68 5.10 5.74 -6.42
CA TRP A 68 5.92 4.68 -6.98
C TRP A 68 5.09 3.44 -7.31
N VAL A 69 4.27 2.96 -6.38
CA VAL A 69 3.39 1.80 -6.62
C VAL A 69 2.42 2.06 -7.77
N ALA A 70 1.81 3.25 -7.81
CA ALA A 70 0.90 3.66 -8.88
C ALA A 70 1.57 3.54 -10.26
N TRP A 71 2.78 4.05 -10.38
CA TRP A 71 3.53 4.06 -11.64
C TRP A 71 4.16 2.70 -11.94
N ALA A 72 5.09 2.25 -11.09
CA ALA A 72 6.04 1.20 -11.39
C ALA A 72 5.40 -0.19 -11.40
N PHE A 73 4.38 -0.42 -10.56
CA PHE A 73 3.67 -1.69 -10.51
C PHE A 73 2.31 -1.60 -11.19
N LEU A 74 1.41 -0.75 -10.71
CA LEU A 74 0.02 -0.73 -11.17
C LEU A 74 -0.08 -0.30 -12.64
N TRP A 75 0.55 0.81 -13.03
CA TRP A 75 0.49 1.30 -14.40
C TRP A 75 1.32 0.45 -15.37
N GLN A 76 2.61 0.24 -15.07
CA GLN A 76 3.54 -0.41 -15.99
C GLN A 76 3.37 -1.93 -16.10
N ARG A 77 2.96 -2.61 -15.02
CA ARG A 77 2.96 -4.08 -14.95
C ARG A 77 1.57 -4.68 -14.82
N TYR A 78 0.68 -4.03 -14.07
CA TYR A 78 -0.64 -4.57 -13.79
C TYR A 78 -1.70 -4.17 -14.84
N SER A 79 -1.70 -2.93 -15.32
CA SER A 79 -2.62 -2.46 -16.37
C SER A 79 -2.62 -3.29 -17.65
N PRO A 80 -1.46 -3.79 -18.16
CA PRO A 80 -1.46 -4.61 -19.37
C PRO A 80 -2.17 -5.96 -19.21
N ILE A 81 -2.26 -6.49 -17.98
CA ILE A 81 -2.85 -7.82 -17.71
C ILE A 81 -4.26 -7.75 -17.13
N PHE A 82 -4.71 -6.57 -16.69
CA PHE A 82 -6.00 -6.40 -16.02
C PHE A 82 -6.67 -5.08 -16.41
N LEU A 83 -7.91 -5.17 -16.92
CA LEU A 83 -8.70 -4.00 -17.33
C LEU A 83 -8.90 -2.97 -16.20
N GLY A 84 -8.97 -3.42 -14.94
CA GLY A 84 -9.08 -2.53 -13.79
C GLY A 84 -7.76 -1.85 -13.38
N GLY A 85 -6.62 -2.26 -13.95
CA GLY A 85 -5.29 -1.77 -13.58
C GLY A 85 -5.11 -0.26 -13.73
N PRO A 86 -5.52 0.38 -14.85
CA PRO A 86 -5.43 1.84 -15.00
C PRO A 86 -6.19 2.61 -13.92
N TRP A 87 -7.37 2.12 -13.53
CA TRP A 87 -8.19 2.75 -12.50
C TRP A 87 -7.58 2.63 -11.10
N LEU A 88 -7.00 1.46 -10.80
CA LEU A 88 -6.24 1.27 -9.56
C LEU A 88 -5.01 2.17 -9.53
N ALA A 89 -4.25 2.26 -10.63
CA ALA A 89 -3.10 3.15 -10.74
C ALA A 89 -3.50 4.62 -10.51
N ALA A 90 -4.60 5.08 -11.13
CA ALA A 90 -5.12 6.43 -10.94
C ALA A 90 -5.52 6.70 -9.50
N ALA A 91 -6.25 5.78 -8.85
CA ALA A 91 -6.64 5.91 -7.45
C ALA A 91 -5.42 6.00 -6.52
N PHE A 92 -4.41 5.16 -6.75
CA PHE A 92 -3.15 5.22 -6.00
C PHE A 92 -2.39 6.53 -6.23
N ALA A 93 -2.34 7.01 -7.46
CA ALA A 93 -1.71 8.29 -7.79
C ALA A 93 -2.42 9.46 -7.07
N MET A 94 -3.75 9.49 -7.08
CA MET A 94 -4.54 10.50 -6.37
C MET A 94 -4.27 10.48 -4.86
N GLN A 95 -4.20 9.29 -4.26
CA GLN A 95 -3.86 9.14 -2.84
C GLN A 95 -2.44 9.63 -2.54
N GLY A 96 -1.46 9.31 -3.41
CA GLY A 96 -0.09 9.79 -3.30
C GLY A 96 -0.02 11.32 -3.36
N ILE A 97 -0.75 11.95 -4.30
CA ILE A 97 -0.85 13.41 -4.41
C ILE A 97 -1.51 14.02 -3.16
N ALA A 98 -2.56 13.41 -2.64
CA ALA A 98 -3.22 13.88 -1.42
C ALA A 98 -2.29 13.82 -0.20
N LEU A 99 -1.50 12.76 -0.07
CA LEU A 99 -0.47 12.64 0.98
C LEU A 99 0.65 13.67 0.79
N LEU A 100 1.07 13.94 -0.45
CA LEU A 100 2.05 14.97 -0.77
C LEU A 100 1.52 16.37 -0.37
N TYR A 101 0.26 16.66 -0.70
CA TYR A 101 -0.41 17.89 -0.29
C TYR A 101 -0.40 18.05 1.24
N VAL A 102 -0.73 16.98 1.97
CA VAL A 102 -0.66 16.97 3.45
C VAL A 102 0.77 17.16 3.96
N ALA A 103 1.78 16.60 3.29
CA ALA A 103 3.18 16.79 3.67
C ALA A 103 3.62 18.26 3.57
N ILE A 104 3.19 18.96 2.52
CA ILE A 104 3.59 20.34 2.21
C ILE A 104 2.74 21.36 2.99
N PHE A 105 1.41 21.22 2.90
CA PHE A 105 0.44 22.22 3.37
C PHE A 105 -0.27 21.82 4.68
N GLY A 106 0.03 20.63 5.22
CA GLY A 106 -0.57 20.16 6.46
C GLY A 106 -0.30 21.11 7.64
N PRO A 107 -1.24 21.20 8.62
CA PRO A 107 -1.06 21.99 9.82
C PRO A 107 0.25 21.67 10.53
N ARG A 108 0.79 22.66 11.25
CA ARG A 108 2.00 22.43 12.06
C ARG A 108 1.72 21.34 13.09
N PRO A 109 2.69 20.45 13.36
CA PRO A 109 2.56 19.48 14.43
C PRO A 109 2.31 20.24 15.74
N ALA A 110 1.30 19.85 16.50
CA ALA A 110 1.20 20.31 17.88
C ALA A 110 2.39 19.71 18.67
N GLU A 111 3.04 20.53 19.50
CA GLU A 111 4.11 20.08 20.40
C GLU A 111 3.52 19.35 21.62
N GLU A 112 2.96 18.16 21.43
CA GLU A 112 2.58 17.29 22.54
C GLU A 112 2.99 15.84 22.27
N GLY A 113 3.68 15.29 23.28
CA GLY A 113 4.43 14.03 23.25
C GLY A 113 3.63 12.72 23.18
N MET A 114 4.42 11.63 23.15
CA MET A 114 4.14 10.18 23.16
C MET A 114 2.79 9.63 22.61
N VAL A 115 2.90 8.99 21.43
CA VAL A 115 2.21 7.79 20.89
C VAL A 115 0.80 7.42 21.38
N MET A 116 -0.14 7.32 20.43
CA MET A 116 -1.40 6.60 20.63
C MET A 116 -1.12 5.09 20.73
N ARG A 117 -1.42 4.52 21.91
CA ARG A 117 -1.56 3.08 22.21
C ARG A 117 -2.77 2.45 21.49
N SER A 118 -2.88 2.62 20.17
CA SER A 118 -3.86 1.84 19.41
C SER A 118 -3.20 0.55 18.97
N SER A 119 -3.53 -0.55 19.66
CA SER A 119 -3.08 -1.90 19.28
C SER A 119 -3.37 -2.17 17.81
N LEU A 120 -4.52 -1.71 17.30
CA LEU A 120 -4.89 -1.80 15.89
C LEU A 120 -3.91 -1.08 14.96
N ALA A 121 -3.51 0.16 15.29
CA ALA A 121 -2.57 0.92 14.47
C ALA A 121 -1.21 0.21 14.40
N THR A 122 -0.72 -0.27 15.55
CA THR A 122 0.53 -1.03 15.62
C THR A 122 0.43 -2.30 14.79
N VAL A 123 -0.64 -3.09 14.95
CA VAL A 123 -0.86 -4.31 14.16
C VAL A 123 -0.84 -3.99 12.67
N LEU A 124 -1.58 -2.99 12.19
CA LEU A 124 -1.62 -2.65 10.77
C LEU A 124 -0.26 -2.22 10.20
N VAL A 125 0.50 -1.39 10.92
CA VAL A 125 1.85 -0.96 10.49
C VAL A 125 2.80 -2.15 10.44
N TYR A 126 2.88 -2.93 11.52
CA TYR A 126 3.78 -4.08 11.56
C TYR A 126 3.38 -5.18 10.57
N PHE A 127 2.08 -5.37 10.34
CA PHE A 127 1.60 -6.34 9.38
C PHE A 127 2.00 -5.96 7.95
N GLY A 128 1.84 -4.69 7.57
CA GLY A 128 2.26 -4.20 6.26
C GLY A 128 3.79 -4.15 6.07
N LEU A 129 4.53 -3.75 7.10
CA LEU A 129 5.98 -3.56 7.00
C LEU A 129 6.82 -4.81 7.22
N MET A 130 6.32 -5.79 7.97
CA MET A 130 7.09 -6.99 8.33
C MET A 130 6.37 -8.29 8.00
N VAL A 131 5.14 -8.47 8.47
CA VAL A 131 4.46 -9.78 8.33
C VAL A 131 4.24 -10.15 6.86
N VAL A 132 3.69 -9.23 6.06
CA VAL A 132 3.44 -9.47 4.63
C VAL A 132 4.74 -9.75 3.85
N PRO A 133 5.79 -8.90 3.94
CA PRO A 133 7.07 -9.18 3.30
C PRO A 133 7.69 -10.51 3.71
N VAL A 134 7.72 -10.81 5.02
CA VAL A 134 8.35 -12.04 5.52
C VAL A 134 7.55 -13.26 5.06
N ALA A 135 6.22 -13.24 5.19
CA ALA A 135 5.37 -14.35 4.75
C ALA A 135 5.52 -14.64 3.26
N THR A 136 5.53 -13.60 2.41
CA THR A 136 5.69 -13.77 0.96
C THR A 136 7.09 -14.23 0.58
N ALA A 137 8.14 -13.72 1.24
CA ALA A 137 9.52 -14.14 1.02
C ALA A 137 9.77 -15.60 1.44
N LEU A 138 9.12 -16.09 2.49
CA LEU A 138 9.21 -17.48 2.94
C LEU A 138 8.62 -18.48 1.93
N VAL A 139 7.62 -18.07 1.15
CA VAL A 139 7.11 -18.88 0.04
C VAL A 139 8.12 -18.87 -1.11
N THR A 140 8.53 -17.69 -1.56
CA THR A 140 9.57 -17.52 -2.58
C THR A 140 10.14 -16.10 -2.49
N PRO A 141 11.47 -15.91 -2.32
CA PRO A 141 12.06 -14.57 -2.23
C PRO A 141 11.77 -13.67 -3.43
N ALA A 142 11.64 -14.25 -4.63
CA ALA A 142 11.27 -13.53 -5.85
C ALA A 142 9.86 -12.92 -5.82
N ARG A 143 8.96 -13.42 -4.95
CA ARG A 143 7.59 -12.94 -4.78
C ARG A 143 7.40 -12.04 -3.57
N VAL A 144 8.48 -11.49 -3.02
CA VAL A 144 8.40 -10.62 -1.85
C VAL A 144 7.50 -9.41 -2.12
N HIS A 145 6.58 -9.13 -1.20
CA HIS A 145 5.74 -7.94 -1.25
C HIS A 145 6.23 -6.92 -0.23
N LEU A 146 7.07 -5.97 -0.66
CA LEU A 146 7.60 -4.91 0.20
C LEU A 146 6.73 -3.66 0.20
N PHE A 147 6.75 -2.95 1.33
CA PHE A 147 6.24 -1.58 1.41
C PHE A 147 6.92 -0.69 0.37
N GLY A 148 6.12 0.14 -0.31
CA GLY A 148 6.61 1.04 -1.35
C GLY A 148 6.91 0.38 -2.70
N THR A 149 6.83 -0.94 -2.82
CA THR A 149 6.92 -1.65 -4.11
C THR A 149 5.61 -2.34 -4.48
N MET A 150 4.86 -2.83 -3.48
CA MET A 150 3.57 -3.48 -3.68
C MET A 150 2.39 -2.71 -3.06
N PRO A 151 1.18 -2.84 -3.64
CA PRO A 151 -0.01 -2.11 -3.18
C PRO A 151 -0.45 -2.48 -1.77
N ASP A 152 -0.59 -3.78 -1.46
CA ASP A 152 -1.13 -4.26 -0.18
C ASP A 152 -0.33 -3.81 1.05
N PRO A 153 1.01 -4.04 1.14
CA PRO A 153 1.79 -3.59 2.29
C PRO A 153 1.82 -2.06 2.42
N THR A 154 1.78 -1.34 1.29
CA THR A 154 1.72 0.13 1.26
C THR A 154 0.39 0.64 1.82
N ALA A 155 -0.73 0.04 1.41
CA ALA A 155 -2.06 0.40 1.89
C ALA A 155 -2.26 0.05 3.37
N LEU A 156 -1.84 -1.14 3.81
CA LEU A 156 -1.87 -1.55 5.23
C LEU A 156 -1.11 -0.57 6.13
N THR A 157 0.14 -0.29 5.75
CA THR A 157 1.01 0.61 6.51
C THR A 157 0.42 2.00 6.58
N THR A 158 -0.09 2.52 5.46
CA THR A 158 -0.72 3.84 5.39
C THR A 158 -1.96 3.92 6.27
N LEU A 159 -2.81 2.89 6.26
CA LEU A 159 -3.99 2.83 7.11
C LEU A 159 -3.59 2.83 8.59
N GLY A 160 -2.59 2.04 8.98
CA GLY A 160 -2.04 2.03 10.33
C GLY A 160 -1.52 3.41 10.77
N VAL A 161 -0.80 4.10 9.89
CA VAL A 161 -0.31 5.48 10.12
C VAL A 161 -1.46 6.48 10.29
N ILE A 162 -2.52 6.35 9.48
CA ILE A 162 -3.73 7.18 9.59
C ILE A 162 -4.46 6.93 10.92
N VAL A 163 -4.63 5.66 11.33
CA VAL A 163 -5.27 5.27 12.59
C VAL A 163 -4.46 5.70 13.80
N ALA A 164 -3.12 5.63 13.74
CA ALA A 164 -2.23 6.22 14.73
C ALA A 164 -2.38 7.75 14.82
N GLY A 165 -3.01 8.36 13.83
CA GLY A 165 -3.18 9.79 13.70
C GLY A 165 -1.87 10.52 13.40
N ALA A 166 -0.82 9.81 12.99
CA ALA A 166 0.55 10.35 12.90
C ALA A 166 0.76 11.33 11.72
N LEU A 167 -0.24 11.51 10.85
CA LEU A 167 -0.21 12.49 9.78
C LEU A 167 -0.64 13.89 10.25
N PRO A 168 -0.03 14.97 9.69
CA PRO A 168 -0.36 16.36 9.99
C PRO A 168 -1.64 16.75 9.23
N ALA A 169 -2.78 16.20 9.65
CA ALA A 169 -4.07 16.40 9.01
C ALA A 169 -5.20 16.48 10.05
N SER A 170 -6.33 17.09 9.72
CA SER A 170 -7.52 17.08 10.58
C SER A 170 -8.12 15.68 10.69
N ARG A 171 -8.96 15.41 11.71
CA ARG A 171 -9.68 14.12 11.83
C ARG A 171 -10.51 13.81 10.58
N ARG A 172 -11.17 14.82 10.00
CA ARG A 172 -11.98 14.67 8.79
C ARG A 172 -11.12 14.34 7.57
N ALA A 173 -10.01 15.04 7.38
CA ALA A 173 -9.07 14.76 6.28
C ALA A 173 -8.48 13.34 6.39
N ARG A 174 -8.11 12.91 7.60
CA ARG A 174 -7.64 11.53 7.84
C ARG A 174 -8.66 10.46 7.45
N ARG A 175 -9.95 10.67 7.71
CA ARG A 175 -11.02 9.75 7.28
C ARG A 175 -11.10 9.65 5.76
N TRP A 176 -10.99 10.78 5.05
CA TRP A 176 -10.95 10.78 3.59
C TRP A 176 -9.71 10.07 3.03
N LEU A 177 -8.54 10.33 3.62
CA LEU A 177 -7.30 9.64 3.26
C LEU A 177 -7.33 8.13 3.53
N ALA A 178 -8.24 7.65 4.39
CA ALA A 178 -8.38 6.22 4.66
C ALA A 178 -9.20 5.47 3.60
N VAL A 179 -9.99 6.18 2.79
CA VAL A 179 -10.90 5.56 1.80
C VAL A 179 -10.13 4.75 0.77
N VAL A 180 -9.14 5.36 0.11
CA VAL A 180 -8.35 4.68 -0.93
C VAL A 180 -7.55 3.49 -0.35
N PRO A 181 -6.82 3.60 0.78
CA PRO A 181 -6.19 2.45 1.42
C PRO A 181 -7.16 1.30 1.72
N VAL A 182 -8.36 1.59 2.24
CA VAL A 182 -9.35 0.54 2.53
C VAL A 182 -9.82 -0.13 1.25
N LEU A 183 -10.17 0.65 0.22
CA LEU A 183 -10.59 0.11 -1.07
C LEU A 183 -9.48 -0.71 -1.74
N ALA A 184 -8.23 -0.26 -1.63
CA ALA A 184 -7.07 -1.00 -2.14
C ALA A 184 -6.91 -2.35 -1.43
N LEU A 185 -7.08 -2.42 -0.11
CA LEU A 185 -7.00 -3.67 0.64
C LEU A 185 -8.14 -4.62 0.32
N LEU A 186 -9.35 -4.09 0.07
CA LEU A 186 -10.48 -4.90 -0.40
C LEU A 186 -10.19 -5.48 -1.79
N ALA A 187 -9.71 -4.66 -2.72
CA ALA A 187 -9.33 -5.10 -4.07
C ALA A 187 -8.19 -6.14 -4.03
N GLY A 188 -7.17 -5.91 -3.21
CA GLY A 188 -6.07 -6.84 -2.97
C GLY A 188 -6.57 -8.16 -2.40
N GLY A 189 -7.36 -8.13 -1.32
CA GLY A 189 -7.94 -9.33 -0.70
C GLY A 189 -8.82 -10.13 -1.66
N LEU A 190 -9.65 -9.47 -2.46
CA LEU A 190 -10.43 -10.11 -3.52
C LEU A 190 -9.53 -10.75 -4.59
N THR A 191 -8.44 -10.08 -4.97
CA THR A 191 -7.46 -10.63 -5.91
C THR A 191 -6.82 -11.89 -5.32
N TRP A 192 -6.32 -11.85 -4.09
CA TRP A 192 -5.75 -13.00 -3.40
C TRP A 192 -6.74 -14.17 -3.27
N TRP A 193 -7.99 -13.89 -2.92
CA TRP A 193 -9.04 -14.91 -2.86
C TRP A 193 -9.22 -15.61 -4.22
N ALA A 194 -9.33 -14.84 -5.29
CA ALA A 194 -9.47 -15.38 -6.64
C ALA A 194 -8.22 -16.10 -7.17
N LEU A 195 -7.04 -15.89 -6.56
CA LEU A 195 -5.82 -16.63 -6.87
C LEU A 195 -5.75 -17.99 -6.14
N LEU A 196 -6.55 -18.20 -5.09
CA LEU A 196 -6.62 -19.43 -4.31
C LEU A 196 -7.73 -20.39 -4.78
N GLU A 197 -8.74 -19.88 -5.47
CA GLU A 197 -9.77 -20.67 -6.19
C GLU A 197 -9.22 -21.38 -7.42
#